data_AF-A0AAN1HY13-F1
#
_entry.id   AF-A0AAN1HY13-F1
#
_cell.length_a   1.000
_cell.length_b   1.000
_cell.length_c   1.000
_cell.angle_alpha   90.00
_cell.angle_beta   90.00
_cell.angle_gamma   90.00
#
_symmetry.space_group_name_H-M   'P 1'
#
loop_
_entity.id
_entity.type
_entity.pdbx_description
1 polymer ?
#
loop_
_entity_poly.entity_id
_entity_poly.type
_entity_poly.pdbx_seq_one_letter_code
_entity_poly.pdbx_strand_id
1 'polypeptide(L)'
;MLLYANGCSMTYGAELVDDADPDPVRQRYREDHSWPARLGEFLDADRVVNDAVISGSNDRIVRTTIDWLAEHREDAEKGHLLIVIGWSGAMRREFYVDGEFRQVIPYQPHQHPDLQRLTDVYREVAWNDQECGARLITQVLSLQSFLRLYRIPYLFFDAIESSFDTLGRAGLADSGSAKMVDRSRFYRFGDADGSMADVLRASGTEWKGRHPAEDGHETWAHKLAAHVASERLLRRPTSASVALPSGPAFSRRRAFRSANRDFLYP
;
A
#
# COMPACT_ATOMS: atom_id res chain seq x y z
N MET A 1 7.33 -20.70 1.21
CA MET A 1 6.37 -19.77 0.54
C MET A 1 7.13 -18.59 -0.07
N LEU A 2 6.71 -18.07 -1.23
CA LEU A 2 7.13 -16.79 -1.80
C LEU A 2 6.25 -15.65 -1.24
N LEU A 3 6.87 -14.60 -0.73
CA LEU A 3 6.21 -13.37 -0.34
C LEU A 3 6.55 -12.28 -1.36
N TYR A 4 5.54 -11.71 -2.00
CA TYR A 4 5.71 -10.53 -2.85
C TYR A 4 5.04 -9.34 -2.19
N ALA A 5 5.80 -8.27 -2.01
CA ALA A 5 5.36 -7.00 -1.46
C ALA A 5 5.50 -5.88 -2.48
N ASN A 6 4.53 -4.98 -2.52
CA ASN A 6 4.59 -3.77 -3.35
C ASN A 6 3.96 -2.59 -2.60
N GLY A 7 4.40 -1.38 -2.95
CA GLY A 7 4.01 -0.17 -2.24
C GLY A 7 4.85 1.04 -2.66
N CYS A 8 4.93 1.99 -1.74
CA CYS A 8 5.73 3.20 -1.87
C CYS A 8 6.99 3.15 -0.99
N SER A 9 7.55 4.31 -0.65
CA SER A 9 8.75 4.46 0.20
C SER A 9 8.65 3.75 1.56
N MET A 10 7.47 3.73 2.19
CA MET A 10 7.20 2.99 3.44
C MET A 10 7.41 1.48 3.30
N THR A 11 7.20 0.93 2.10
CA THR A 11 7.43 -0.49 1.79
C THR A 11 8.83 -0.75 1.24
N TYR A 12 9.37 0.20 0.48
CA TYR A 12 10.73 0.16 -0.03
C TYR A 12 11.79 0.11 1.08
N GLY A 13 11.48 0.65 2.27
CA GLY A 13 12.46 0.82 3.36
C GLY A 13 13.29 2.09 3.20
N ALA A 14 12.68 3.15 2.67
CA ALA A 14 13.36 4.43 2.50
C ALA A 14 13.93 4.94 3.83
N GLU A 15 15.08 5.62 3.76
CA GLU A 15 15.80 6.18 4.91
C GLU A 15 16.35 5.16 5.93
N LEU A 16 16.20 3.83 5.72
CA LEU A 16 16.95 2.82 6.50
C LEU A 16 18.47 2.99 6.30
N VAL A 17 18.83 3.31 5.06
CA VAL A 17 20.15 3.77 4.60
C VAL A 17 19.95 5.04 3.76
N ASP A 18 21.04 5.68 3.36
CA ASP A 18 20.95 6.75 2.36
C ASP A 18 20.43 6.18 1.02
N ASP A 19 19.26 6.64 0.58
CA ASP A 19 18.56 6.14 -0.61
C ASP A 19 19.32 6.43 -1.92
N ALA A 20 20.22 7.42 -1.92
CA ALA A 20 21.06 7.73 -3.06
C ALA A 20 22.35 6.91 -3.10
N ASP A 21 22.63 6.10 -2.07
CA ASP A 21 23.88 5.37 -1.96
C ASP A 21 23.90 4.14 -2.88
N PRO A 22 24.83 4.08 -3.85
CA PRO A 22 24.94 2.94 -4.75
C PRO A 22 25.61 1.71 -4.10
N ASP A 23 26.12 1.79 -2.86
CA ASP A 23 26.80 0.70 -2.17
C ASP A 23 25.88 -0.53 -2.03
N PRO A 24 26.21 -1.67 -2.68
CA PRO A 24 25.42 -2.89 -2.60
C PRO A 24 25.24 -3.41 -1.18
N VAL A 25 26.18 -3.17 -0.26
CA VAL A 25 26.08 -3.60 1.14
C VAL A 25 24.96 -2.84 1.85
N ARG A 26 24.85 -1.53 1.60
CA ARG A 26 23.78 -0.70 2.18
C ARG A 26 22.43 -1.00 1.55
N GLN A 27 22.41 -1.23 0.24
CA GLN A 27 21.19 -1.68 -0.45
C GLN A 27 20.69 -3.01 0.12
N ARG A 28 21.62 -3.97 0.33
CA ARG A 28 21.29 -5.25 0.94
C ARG A 28 20.80 -5.10 2.37
N TYR A 29 21.41 -4.22 3.16
CA TYR A 29 20.92 -3.90 4.50
C TYR A 29 19.47 -3.39 4.45
N ARG A 30 19.12 -2.44 3.58
CA ARG A 30 17.72 -1.99 3.43
C ARG A 30 16.80 -3.16 3.06
N GLU A 31 17.19 -4.00 2.12
CA GLU A 31 16.40 -5.15 1.70
C GLU A 31 16.13 -6.09 2.88
N ASP A 32 17.17 -6.48 3.62
CA ASP A 32 17.10 -7.42 4.75
C ASP A 32 16.36 -6.84 5.98
N HIS A 33 16.32 -5.51 6.13
CA HIS A 33 15.76 -4.85 7.32
C HIS A 33 14.41 -4.15 7.07
N SER A 34 13.94 -4.13 5.82
CA SER A 34 12.61 -3.62 5.46
C SER A 34 11.50 -4.54 6.01
N TRP A 35 10.29 -3.99 6.19
CA TRP A 35 9.18 -4.77 6.74
C TRP A 35 8.82 -6.00 5.89
N PRO A 36 8.93 -5.99 4.54
CA PRO A 36 8.70 -7.20 3.75
C PRO A 36 9.67 -8.34 4.09
N ALA A 37 10.95 -8.03 4.31
CA ALA A 37 11.94 -9.04 4.71
C ALA A 37 11.65 -9.58 6.11
N ARG A 38 11.43 -8.69 7.09
CA ARG A 38 11.04 -9.09 8.45
C ARG A 38 9.75 -9.91 8.48
N LEU A 39 8.77 -9.57 7.63
CA LEU A 39 7.54 -10.36 7.52
C LEU A 39 7.82 -11.73 6.90
N GLY A 40 8.72 -11.81 5.93
CA GLY A 40 9.19 -13.08 5.37
C GLY A 40 9.81 -13.99 6.43
N GLU A 41 10.65 -13.44 7.31
CA GLU A 41 11.24 -14.16 8.45
C GLU A 41 10.16 -14.68 9.39
N PHE A 42 9.21 -13.84 9.81
CA PHE A 42 8.12 -14.27 10.71
C PHE A 42 7.18 -15.31 10.10
N LEU A 43 7.10 -15.40 8.78
CA LEU A 43 6.24 -16.34 8.06
C LEU A 43 7.00 -17.54 7.47
N ASP A 44 8.30 -17.68 7.75
CA ASP A 44 9.15 -18.73 7.18
C ASP A 44 9.06 -18.76 5.64
N ALA A 45 9.14 -17.58 5.01
CA ALA A 45 9.14 -17.45 3.57
C ALA A 45 10.48 -17.89 2.98
N ASP A 46 10.45 -18.72 1.93
CA ASP A 46 11.66 -19.17 1.22
C ASP A 46 12.31 -18.02 0.45
N ARG A 47 11.49 -17.05 0.02
CA ARG A 47 11.91 -15.90 -0.76
C ARG A 47 10.97 -14.72 -0.52
N VAL A 48 11.56 -13.54 -0.48
CA VAL A 48 10.86 -12.25 -0.44
C VAL A 48 11.19 -11.45 -1.70
N VAL A 49 10.18 -10.85 -2.32
CA VAL A 49 10.33 -9.87 -3.40
C VAL A 49 9.69 -8.57 -2.94
N ASN A 50 10.48 -7.50 -2.88
CA ASN A 50 10.00 -6.16 -2.57
C ASN A 50 10.05 -5.28 -3.83
N ASP A 51 8.91 -5.16 -4.53
CA ASP A 51 8.76 -4.38 -5.78
C ASP A 51 8.28 -2.94 -5.53
N ALA A 52 8.36 -2.47 -4.28
CA ALA A 52 8.04 -1.09 -3.95
C ALA A 52 9.08 -0.11 -4.51
N VAL A 53 8.68 1.13 -4.72
CA VAL A 53 9.58 2.23 -5.09
C VAL A 53 9.28 3.48 -4.28
N ILE A 54 10.29 4.33 -4.09
CA ILE A 54 10.08 5.65 -3.49
C ILE A 54 9.06 6.42 -4.33
N SER A 55 8.13 7.11 -3.66
CA SER A 55 7.04 7.86 -4.30
C SER A 55 6.08 7.03 -5.17
N GLY A 56 6.11 5.70 -5.11
CA GLY A 56 5.19 4.83 -5.85
C GLY A 56 3.72 5.18 -5.60
N SER A 57 2.97 5.37 -6.68
CA SER A 57 1.52 5.61 -6.66
C SER A 57 0.72 4.31 -6.66
N ASN A 58 -0.57 4.40 -6.31
CA ASN A 58 -1.47 3.26 -6.39
C ASN A 58 -1.72 2.80 -7.83
N ASP A 59 -1.60 3.71 -8.82
CA ASP A 59 -1.66 3.36 -10.24
C ASP A 59 -0.52 2.39 -10.61
N ARG A 60 0.72 2.75 -10.22
CA ARG A 60 1.90 1.88 -10.38
C ARG A 60 1.71 0.54 -9.68
N ILE A 61 1.32 0.57 -8.41
CA ILE A 61 1.19 -0.64 -7.57
C ILE A 61 0.26 -1.64 -8.23
N VAL A 62 -0.91 -1.21 -8.72
CA VAL A 62 -1.85 -2.10 -9.41
C VAL A 62 -1.23 -2.66 -10.69
N ARG A 63 -0.66 -1.79 -11.54
CA ARG A 63 -0.08 -2.18 -12.82
C ARG A 63 1.05 -3.19 -12.64
N THR A 64 2.07 -2.85 -11.85
CA THR A 64 3.25 -3.73 -11.72
C THR A 64 2.95 -5.00 -10.94
N THR A 65 2.00 -4.99 -10.00
CA THR A 65 1.57 -6.23 -9.31
C THR A 65 0.88 -7.19 -10.30
N ILE A 66 0.01 -6.68 -11.18
CA ILE A 66 -0.66 -7.51 -12.18
C ILE A 66 0.35 -8.02 -13.23
N ASP A 67 1.24 -7.15 -13.72
CA ASP A 67 2.28 -7.52 -14.68
C ASP A 67 3.19 -8.62 -14.09
N TRP A 68 3.67 -8.42 -12.86
CA TRP A 68 4.49 -9.40 -12.16
C TRP A 68 3.76 -10.73 -11.98
N LEU A 69 2.49 -10.71 -11.57
CA LEU A 69 1.70 -11.94 -11.41
C LEU A 69 1.46 -12.68 -12.73
N ALA A 70 1.32 -11.98 -13.85
CA ALA A 70 1.17 -12.61 -15.17
C ALA A 70 2.42 -13.42 -15.54
N GLU A 71 3.60 -12.93 -15.17
CA GLU A 71 4.89 -13.60 -15.36
C GLU A 71 5.13 -14.73 -14.34
N HIS A 72 4.52 -14.65 -13.15
CA HIS A 72 4.72 -15.57 -12.03
C HIS A 72 3.49 -16.44 -11.72
N ARG A 73 2.62 -16.66 -12.71
CA ARG A 73 1.36 -17.42 -12.55
C ARG A 73 1.53 -18.82 -11.96
N GLU A 74 2.66 -19.48 -12.23
CA GLU A 74 2.92 -20.82 -11.72
C GLU A 74 3.10 -20.84 -10.20
N ASP A 75 3.68 -19.78 -9.61
CA ASP A 75 3.86 -19.67 -8.16
C ASP A 75 2.50 -19.52 -7.45
N ALA A 76 1.60 -18.77 -8.09
CA ALA A 76 0.20 -18.66 -7.68
C ALA A 76 -0.54 -20.02 -7.77
N GLU A 77 -0.35 -20.77 -8.86
CA GLU A 77 -1.00 -22.08 -9.08
C GLU A 77 -0.54 -23.14 -8.09
N LYS A 78 0.76 -23.16 -7.76
CA LYS A 78 1.37 -24.02 -6.72
C LYS A 78 0.89 -23.64 -5.31
N GLY A 79 0.33 -22.43 -5.14
CA GLY A 79 -0.26 -21.95 -3.89
C GLY A 79 0.77 -21.61 -2.83
N HIS A 80 1.98 -21.30 -3.27
CA HIS A 80 3.10 -20.95 -2.41
C HIS A 80 3.37 -19.44 -2.52
N LEU A 81 2.32 -18.62 -2.58
CA LEU A 81 2.44 -17.18 -2.80
C LEU A 81 1.57 -16.41 -1.81
N LEU A 82 2.14 -15.38 -1.19
CA LEU A 82 1.42 -14.34 -0.46
C LEU A 82 1.72 -12.98 -1.08
N ILE A 83 0.67 -12.25 -1.46
CA ILE A 83 0.77 -10.87 -1.94
C ILE A 83 0.46 -9.91 -0.79
N VAL A 84 1.38 -8.98 -0.50
CA VAL A 84 1.18 -7.97 0.54
C VAL A 84 1.30 -6.57 -0.06
N ILE A 85 0.22 -5.78 -0.01
CA ILE A 85 0.18 -4.45 -0.62
C ILE A 85 0.04 -3.38 0.45
N GLY A 86 1.03 -2.48 0.49
CA GLY A 86 0.96 -1.23 1.25
C GLY A 86 0.49 -0.10 0.36
N TRP A 87 -0.81 0.22 0.40
CA TRP A 87 -1.40 1.29 -0.40
C TRP A 87 -0.78 2.65 -0.02
N SER A 88 -0.32 3.39 -1.03
CA SER A 88 0.24 4.72 -0.85
C SER A 88 -0.85 5.78 -0.69
N GLY A 89 -0.46 7.04 -0.58
CA GLY A 89 -1.39 8.16 -0.56
C GLY A 89 -2.20 8.22 -1.86
N ALA A 90 -3.53 8.22 -1.76
CA ALA A 90 -4.43 8.11 -2.91
C ALA A 90 -4.28 9.26 -3.93
N MET A 91 -3.77 10.41 -3.51
CA MET A 91 -3.50 11.54 -4.40
C MET A 91 -2.31 11.34 -5.35
N ARG A 92 -1.42 10.37 -5.07
CA ARG A 92 -0.30 10.06 -5.96
C ARG A 92 -0.83 9.42 -7.24
N ARG A 93 -0.25 9.81 -8.37
CA ARG A 93 -0.63 9.35 -9.72
C ARG A 93 0.57 8.77 -10.45
N GLU A 94 0.28 8.01 -11.50
CA GLU A 94 1.25 7.64 -12.52
C GLU A 94 0.76 8.12 -13.89
N PHE A 95 1.66 8.71 -14.67
CA PHE A 95 1.39 9.11 -16.05
C PHE A 95 2.51 8.66 -16.97
N TYR A 96 2.17 8.31 -18.21
CA TYR A 96 3.16 8.00 -19.24
C TYR A 96 3.61 9.29 -19.91
N VAL A 97 4.85 9.70 -19.65
CA VAL A 97 5.42 10.98 -20.12
C VAL A 97 6.84 10.72 -20.59
N ASP A 98 7.11 11.09 -21.85
CA ASP A 98 8.43 10.95 -22.46
C ASP A 98 8.96 9.50 -22.45
N GLY A 99 8.15 8.58 -22.98
CA GLY A 99 8.54 7.18 -23.18
C GLY A 99 8.53 6.30 -21.92
N GLU A 100 8.24 6.86 -20.74
CA GLU A 100 8.21 6.10 -19.50
C GLU A 100 7.08 6.49 -18.54
N PHE A 101 6.72 5.57 -17.64
CA PHE A 101 5.78 5.83 -16.57
C PHE A 101 6.46 6.63 -15.46
N ARG A 102 5.91 7.80 -15.11
CA ARG A 102 6.44 8.71 -14.10
C ARG A 102 5.41 8.93 -12.99
N GLN A 103 5.90 8.99 -11.74
CA GLN A 103 5.05 9.25 -10.58
C GLN A 103 4.81 10.75 -10.42
N VAL A 104 3.59 11.13 -10.07
CA VAL A 104 3.17 12.50 -9.77
C VAL A 104 2.67 12.59 -8.35
N ILE A 105 3.19 13.57 -7.60
CA ILE A 105 2.70 13.96 -6.29
C ILE A 105 2.26 15.42 -6.41
N PRO A 106 0.96 15.73 -6.30
CA PRO A 106 0.41 17.03 -6.73
C PRO A 106 1.09 18.29 -6.17
N TYR A 107 1.65 18.19 -4.96
CA TYR A 107 2.28 19.32 -4.27
C TYR A 107 3.81 19.23 -4.23
N GLN A 108 4.41 18.38 -5.07
CA GLN A 108 5.86 18.32 -5.22
C GLN A 108 6.28 18.89 -6.58
N PRO A 109 7.39 19.65 -6.62
CA PRO A 109 7.99 20.01 -7.89
C PRO A 109 8.63 18.77 -8.55
N HIS A 110 8.50 18.70 -9.86
CA HIS A 110 9.06 17.66 -10.71
C HIS A 110 10.10 18.28 -11.65
N GLN A 111 11.25 17.61 -11.77
CA GLN A 111 12.34 18.11 -12.62
C GLN A 111 12.02 18.04 -14.12
N HIS A 112 11.22 17.06 -14.54
CA HIS A 112 10.83 16.92 -15.94
C HIS A 112 9.78 17.98 -16.33
N PRO A 113 10.05 18.87 -17.30
CA PRO A 113 9.16 20.01 -17.60
C PRO A 113 7.73 19.62 -17.96
N ASP A 114 7.54 18.61 -18.81
CA ASP A 114 6.17 18.17 -19.17
C ASP A 114 5.43 17.49 -18.02
N LEU A 115 6.16 16.79 -17.15
CA LEU A 115 5.58 16.19 -15.95
C LEU A 115 5.16 17.30 -14.98
N GLN A 116 6.00 18.32 -14.78
CA GLN A 116 5.68 19.48 -13.97
C GLN A 116 4.44 20.20 -14.49
N ARG A 117 4.39 20.49 -15.80
CA ARG A 117 3.23 21.10 -16.45
C ARG A 117 1.97 20.26 -16.26
N LEU A 118 2.07 18.94 -16.44
CA LEU A 118 0.95 18.02 -16.23
C LEU A 118 0.48 18.05 -14.77
N THR A 119 1.42 18.02 -13.82
CA THR A 119 1.14 18.09 -12.38
C THR A 119 0.43 19.38 -12.00
N ASP A 120 0.87 20.52 -12.55
CA ASP A 120 0.24 21.82 -12.30
C ASP A 120 -1.21 21.84 -12.81
N VAL A 121 -1.45 21.40 -14.04
CA VAL A 121 -2.81 21.29 -14.60
C VAL A 121 -3.65 20.29 -13.81
N TYR A 122 -3.10 19.12 -13.46
CA TYR A 122 -3.81 18.13 -12.66
C TYR A 122 -4.24 18.72 -11.32
N ARG A 123 -3.33 19.38 -10.61
CA ARG A 123 -3.60 20.02 -9.31
C ARG A 123 -4.67 21.11 -9.42
N GLU A 124 -4.60 21.95 -10.45
CA GLU A 124 -5.48 23.11 -10.60
C GLU A 124 -6.88 22.76 -11.10
N VAL A 125 -7.00 21.70 -11.93
CA VAL A 125 -8.24 21.41 -12.66
C VAL A 125 -8.93 20.13 -12.19
N ALA A 126 -8.17 19.08 -11.90
CA ALA A 126 -8.70 17.72 -11.78
C ALA A 126 -8.59 17.12 -10.38
N TRP A 127 -7.63 17.56 -9.57
CA TRP A 127 -7.44 17.04 -8.21
C TRP A 127 -8.65 17.34 -7.33
N ASN A 128 -9.20 16.29 -6.71
CA ASN A 128 -10.31 16.36 -5.77
C ASN A 128 -10.31 15.12 -4.86
N ASP A 129 -10.67 15.28 -3.60
CA ASP A 129 -10.82 14.17 -2.64
C ASP A 129 -11.80 13.09 -3.15
N GLN A 130 -12.90 13.48 -3.79
CA GLN A 130 -13.89 12.55 -4.35
C GLN A 130 -13.30 11.67 -5.45
N GLU A 131 -12.49 12.23 -6.36
CA GLU A 131 -11.77 11.45 -7.38
C GLU A 131 -10.75 10.53 -6.73
N CYS A 132 -9.97 11.05 -5.78
CA CYS A 132 -8.93 10.28 -5.11
C CYS A 132 -9.51 9.07 -4.36
N GLY A 133 -10.61 9.26 -3.62
CA GLY A 133 -11.29 8.19 -2.93
C GLY A 133 -11.95 7.20 -3.88
N ALA A 134 -12.60 7.66 -4.95
CA ALA A 134 -13.20 6.79 -5.96
C ALA A 134 -12.15 5.92 -6.67
N ARG A 135 -11.00 6.50 -6.98
CA ARG A 135 -9.89 5.78 -7.60
C ARG A 135 -9.26 4.78 -6.63
N LEU A 136 -9.00 5.16 -5.37
CA LEU A 136 -8.49 4.24 -4.35
C LEU A 136 -9.39 3.02 -4.22
N ILE A 137 -10.70 3.21 -4.03
CA ILE A 137 -11.61 2.07 -3.83
C ILE A 137 -11.70 1.18 -5.07
N THR A 138 -11.69 1.77 -6.27
CA THR A 138 -11.65 1.00 -7.53
C THR A 138 -10.35 0.20 -7.66
N GLN A 139 -9.21 0.76 -7.30
CA GLN A 139 -7.91 0.06 -7.34
C GLN A 139 -7.88 -1.11 -6.36
N VAL A 140 -8.32 -0.89 -5.11
CA VAL A 140 -8.44 -1.92 -4.07
C VAL A 140 -9.33 -3.06 -4.57
N LEU A 141 -10.53 -2.74 -5.08
CA LEU A 141 -11.47 -3.77 -5.55
C LEU A 141 -10.99 -4.47 -6.82
N SER A 142 -10.29 -3.77 -7.72
CA SER A 142 -9.73 -4.37 -8.93
C SER A 142 -8.68 -5.41 -8.59
N LEU A 143 -7.70 -5.04 -7.76
CA LEU A 143 -6.64 -5.96 -7.35
C LEU A 143 -7.18 -7.09 -6.46
N GLN A 144 -8.09 -6.78 -5.53
CA GLN A 144 -8.81 -7.78 -4.75
C GLN A 144 -9.49 -8.82 -5.64
N SER A 145 -10.25 -8.36 -6.64
CA SER A 145 -11.01 -9.24 -7.53
C SER A 145 -10.08 -10.10 -8.37
N PHE A 146 -8.99 -9.52 -8.87
CA PHE A 146 -7.96 -10.26 -9.60
C PHE A 146 -7.33 -11.37 -8.75
N LEU A 147 -6.85 -11.04 -7.55
CA LEU A 147 -6.20 -12.02 -6.66
C LEU A 147 -7.16 -13.15 -6.25
N ARG A 148 -8.44 -12.83 -6.04
CA ARG A 148 -9.47 -13.83 -5.73
C ARG A 148 -9.82 -14.74 -6.90
N LEU A 149 -9.88 -14.19 -8.11
CA LEU A 149 -10.10 -14.99 -9.33
C LEU A 149 -9.05 -16.10 -9.45
N TYR A 150 -7.78 -15.77 -9.17
CA TYR A 150 -6.66 -16.71 -9.19
C TYR A 150 -6.43 -17.43 -7.85
N ARG A 151 -7.30 -17.20 -6.86
CA ARG A 151 -7.23 -17.81 -5.52
C ARG A 151 -5.88 -17.63 -4.84
N ILE A 152 -5.28 -16.45 -5.00
CA ILE A 152 -3.99 -16.06 -4.43
C ILE A 152 -4.21 -15.50 -3.03
N PRO A 153 -3.53 -16.00 -1.99
CA PRO A 153 -3.46 -15.36 -0.68
C PRO A 153 -2.98 -13.92 -0.76
N TYR A 154 -3.68 -13.00 -0.10
CA TYR A 154 -3.26 -11.60 -0.02
C TYR A 154 -3.61 -10.93 1.30
N LEU A 155 -2.88 -9.85 1.57
CA LEU A 155 -3.10 -8.90 2.65
C LEU A 155 -2.86 -7.48 2.13
N PHE A 156 -3.83 -6.59 2.35
CA PHE A 156 -3.71 -5.16 2.08
C PHE A 156 -3.61 -4.38 3.38
N PHE A 157 -3.02 -3.19 3.31
CA PHE A 157 -3.07 -2.18 4.37
C PHE A 157 -2.82 -0.79 3.78
N ASP A 158 -3.16 0.24 4.55
CA ASP A 158 -2.86 1.63 4.21
C ASP A 158 -1.46 2.01 4.73
N ALA A 159 -0.52 2.38 3.86
CA ALA A 159 0.86 2.67 4.28
C ALA A 159 1.05 4.09 4.84
N ILE A 160 0.38 5.08 4.25
CA ILE A 160 0.59 6.51 4.58
C ILE A 160 -0.65 7.13 5.22
N GLU A 161 -1.79 6.99 4.57
CA GLU A 161 -3.03 7.64 4.96
C GLU A 161 -4.13 6.60 5.10
N SER A 162 -4.90 6.67 6.18
CA SER A 162 -5.97 5.73 6.44
C SER A 162 -7.05 5.80 5.34
N SER A 163 -7.59 4.64 4.98
CA SER A 163 -8.81 4.52 4.18
C SER A 163 -9.99 5.20 4.87
N PHE A 164 -9.97 5.32 6.20
CA PHE A 164 -10.93 6.14 6.96
C PHE A 164 -10.95 7.58 6.48
N ASP A 165 -9.78 8.24 6.49
CA ASP A 165 -9.64 9.65 6.13
C ASP A 165 -9.88 9.86 4.63
N THR A 166 -9.26 9.01 3.79
CA THR A 166 -9.37 9.14 2.32
C THR A 166 -10.80 8.96 1.83
N LEU A 167 -11.47 7.87 2.21
CA LEU A 167 -12.84 7.60 1.76
C LEU A 167 -13.86 8.48 2.48
N GLY A 168 -13.53 8.93 3.69
CA GLY A 168 -14.31 9.89 4.45
C GLY A 168 -14.42 11.24 3.76
N ARG A 169 -13.28 11.86 3.40
CA ARG A 169 -13.25 13.13 2.66
C ARG A 169 -13.91 13.02 1.29
N ALA A 170 -13.80 11.87 0.64
CA ALA A 170 -14.47 11.59 -0.62
C ALA A 170 -16.00 11.42 -0.52
N GLY A 171 -16.57 11.36 0.69
CA GLY A 171 -17.98 11.04 0.91
C GLY A 171 -18.34 9.58 0.57
N LEU A 172 -17.35 8.70 0.53
CA LEU A 172 -17.48 7.30 0.10
C LEU A 172 -17.44 6.29 1.25
N ALA A 173 -17.35 6.75 2.49
CA ALA A 173 -17.30 5.89 3.67
C ALA A 173 -18.44 4.84 3.71
N ASP A 174 -19.67 5.25 3.45
CA ASP A 174 -20.83 4.35 3.46
C ASP A 174 -21.21 3.81 2.06
N SER A 175 -20.35 4.01 1.06
CA SER A 175 -20.60 3.59 -0.33
C SER A 175 -20.72 2.06 -0.47
N GLY A 176 -21.42 1.61 -1.51
CA GLY A 176 -21.50 0.18 -1.85
C GLY A 176 -20.12 -0.43 -2.09
N SER A 177 -19.25 0.29 -2.81
CA SER A 177 -17.86 -0.13 -3.08
C SER A 177 -17.04 -0.31 -1.81
N ALA A 178 -17.14 0.59 -0.84
CA ALA A 178 -16.45 0.45 0.45
C ALA A 178 -16.90 -0.80 1.23
N LYS A 179 -18.18 -1.20 1.09
CA LYS A 179 -18.72 -2.42 1.72
C LYS A 179 -18.24 -3.71 1.04
N MET A 180 -17.76 -3.63 -0.20
CA MET A 180 -17.25 -4.78 -0.96
C MET A 180 -15.80 -5.16 -0.62
N VAL A 181 -15.09 -4.34 0.16
CA VAL A 181 -13.71 -4.63 0.58
C VAL A 181 -13.71 -5.80 1.55
N ASP A 182 -12.86 -6.79 1.28
CA ASP A 182 -12.62 -7.94 2.15
C ASP A 182 -11.78 -7.50 3.34
N ARG A 183 -12.46 -7.14 4.43
CA ARG A 183 -11.83 -6.64 5.66
C ARG A 183 -11.01 -7.69 6.39
N SER A 184 -11.22 -8.99 6.14
CA SER A 184 -10.33 -10.02 6.70
C SER A 184 -8.93 -9.96 6.06
N ARG A 185 -8.86 -9.51 4.80
CA ARG A 185 -7.64 -9.38 4.01
C ARG A 185 -7.17 -7.94 3.84
N PHE A 186 -7.70 -7.03 4.66
CA PHE A 186 -7.25 -5.64 4.72
C PHE A 186 -7.06 -5.26 6.19
N TYR A 187 -5.80 -5.15 6.60
CA TYR A 187 -5.45 -4.77 7.96
C TYR A 187 -5.98 -3.37 8.26
N ARG A 188 -6.94 -3.30 9.21
CA ARG A 188 -7.50 -2.05 9.75
C ARG A 188 -8.19 -1.14 8.72
N PHE A 189 -8.80 -1.72 7.68
CA PHE A 189 -9.59 -0.95 6.72
C PHE A 189 -10.68 -0.13 7.41
N GLY A 190 -10.75 1.18 7.12
CA GLY A 190 -11.75 2.08 7.69
C GLY A 190 -11.51 2.47 9.15
N ASP A 191 -10.38 2.10 9.75
CA ASP A 191 -9.97 2.61 11.06
C ASP A 191 -9.34 4.00 10.91
N ALA A 192 -9.73 4.95 11.77
CA ALA A 192 -9.22 6.31 11.72
C ALA A 192 -7.70 6.39 11.85
N ASP A 193 -7.10 5.57 12.72
CA ASP A 193 -5.65 5.43 12.91
C ASP A 193 -5.14 4.09 12.34
N GLY A 194 -5.74 3.64 11.22
CA GLY A 194 -5.49 2.33 10.65
C GLY A 194 -4.23 2.22 9.79
N SER A 195 -3.62 3.34 9.40
CA SER A 195 -2.45 3.32 8.53
C SER A 195 -1.19 2.84 9.26
N MET A 196 -0.23 2.27 8.52
CA MET A 196 1.10 1.93 9.04
C MET A 196 1.73 3.12 9.76
N ALA A 197 1.68 4.31 9.15
CA ALA A 197 2.22 5.51 9.76
C ALA A 197 1.56 5.86 11.09
N ASP A 198 0.23 5.78 11.18
CA ASP A 198 -0.50 6.04 12.43
C ASP A 198 -0.15 5.00 13.51
N VAL A 199 -0.18 3.72 13.14
CA VAL A 199 0.04 2.61 14.08
C VAL A 199 1.46 2.64 14.64
N LEU A 200 2.47 2.91 13.81
CA LEU A 200 3.86 2.96 14.24
C LEU A 200 4.15 4.17 15.12
N ARG A 201 3.63 5.36 14.77
CA ARG A 201 3.72 6.54 15.65
C ARG A 201 3.07 6.31 17.00
N ALA A 202 1.89 5.68 17.03
CA ALA A 202 1.22 5.34 18.27
C ALA A 202 1.95 4.24 19.08
N SER A 203 2.76 3.41 18.41
CA SER A 203 3.58 2.38 19.07
C SER A 203 4.89 2.93 19.65
N GLY A 204 5.22 4.20 19.38
CA GLY A 204 6.44 4.85 19.89
C GLY A 204 7.73 4.37 19.23
N THR A 205 7.66 3.79 18.03
CA THR A 205 8.85 3.35 17.28
C THR A 205 9.66 4.54 16.81
N GLU A 206 10.96 4.33 16.57
CA GLU A 206 11.83 5.36 16.04
C GLU A 206 11.52 5.67 14.56
N TRP A 207 11.87 6.89 14.15
CA TRP A 207 11.70 7.38 12.78
C TRP A 207 13.00 8.04 12.35
N LYS A 208 13.46 7.72 11.13
CA LYS A 208 14.55 8.45 10.47
C LYS A 208 13.89 9.36 9.46
N GLY A 209 13.97 10.68 9.66
CA GLY A 209 13.31 11.64 8.77
C GLY A 209 11.79 11.45 8.75
N ARG A 210 11.26 11.04 7.60
CA ARG A 210 9.82 10.80 7.41
C ARG A 210 9.45 9.32 7.42
N HIS A 211 10.40 8.40 7.46
CA HIS A 211 10.15 6.96 7.40
C HIS A 211 10.49 6.25 8.72
N PRO A 212 9.89 5.07 8.97
CA PRO A 212 10.19 4.30 10.16
C PRO A 212 11.67 3.90 10.19
N ALA A 213 12.26 3.88 11.38
CA ALA A 213 13.53 3.23 11.57
C ALA A 213 13.36 1.69 11.56
N GLU A 214 14.46 0.97 11.79
CA GLU A 214 14.49 -0.50 11.72
C GLU A 214 13.48 -1.15 12.69
N ASP A 215 13.39 -0.65 13.92
CA ASP A 215 12.44 -1.12 14.93
C ASP A 215 10.97 -0.94 14.49
N GLY A 216 10.68 0.12 13.74
CA GLY A 216 9.38 0.37 13.12
C GLY A 216 9.06 -0.64 12.03
N HIS A 217 10.04 -1.02 11.22
CA HIS A 217 9.86 -2.06 10.20
C HIS A 217 9.62 -3.45 10.82
N GLU A 218 10.37 -3.81 11.86
CA GLU A 218 10.16 -5.05 12.61
C GLU A 218 8.81 -5.07 13.32
N THR A 219 8.47 -3.98 14.01
CA THR A 219 7.18 -3.83 14.70
C THR A 219 6.00 -3.97 13.72
N TRP A 220 6.12 -3.37 12.53
CA TRP A 220 5.08 -3.49 11.51
C TRP A 220 4.94 -4.92 10.99
N ALA A 221 6.07 -5.56 10.65
CA ALA A 221 6.09 -6.93 10.20
C ALA A 221 5.46 -7.90 11.21
N HIS A 222 5.77 -7.73 12.50
CA HIS A 222 5.17 -8.54 13.57
C HIS A 222 3.64 -8.38 13.63
N LYS A 223 3.12 -7.15 13.48
CA LYS A 223 1.67 -6.89 13.46
C LYS A 223 0.99 -7.54 12.25
N LEU A 224 1.62 -7.48 11.07
CA LEU A 224 1.10 -8.14 9.87
C LEU A 224 1.14 -9.67 10.01
N ALA A 225 2.22 -10.24 10.54
CA ALA A 225 2.35 -11.68 10.79
C ALA A 225 1.24 -12.18 11.74
N ALA A 226 0.99 -11.45 12.82
CA ALA A 226 -0.10 -11.75 13.74
C ALA A 226 -1.48 -11.75 13.05
N HIS A 227 -1.73 -10.78 12.16
CA HIS A 227 -2.97 -10.70 11.38
C HIS A 227 -3.09 -11.84 10.36
N VAL A 228 -2.00 -12.19 9.67
CA VAL A 228 -1.94 -13.34 8.74
C VAL A 228 -2.30 -14.63 9.47
N ALA A 229 -1.79 -14.81 10.69
CA ALA A 229 -2.08 -15.97 11.52
C ALA A 229 -3.54 -15.99 12.01
N SER A 230 -4.05 -14.88 12.56
CA SER A 230 -5.39 -14.80 13.12
C SER A 230 -6.48 -15.04 12.07
N GLU A 231 -6.33 -14.44 10.89
CA GLU A 231 -7.27 -14.57 9.77
C GLU A 231 -6.97 -15.79 8.87
N ARG A 232 -5.92 -16.55 9.19
CA ARG A 232 -5.48 -17.75 8.44
C ARG A 232 -5.28 -17.46 6.94
N LEU A 233 -4.64 -16.33 6.63
CA LEU A 233 -4.62 -15.77 5.27
C LEU A 233 -3.86 -16.59 4.25
N LEU A 234 -2.92 -17.43 4.70
CA LEU A 234 -2.16 -18.35 3.84
C LEU A 234 -3.04 -19.43 3.20
N ARG A 235 -4.29 -19.60 3.66
CA ARG A 235 -5.28 -20.43 2.97
C ARG A 235 -5.73 -19.73 1.69
N ARG A 236 -5.76 -20.48 0.58
CA ARG A 236 -6.24 -19.97 -0.72
C ARG A 236 -7.68 -19.44 -0.58
N PRO A 237 -7.96 -18.18 -0.99
CA PRO A 237 -9.31 -17.65 -0.97
C PRO A 237 -10.25 -18.49 -1.85
N THR A 238 -11.52 -18.54 -1.46
CA THR A 238 -12.59 -19.12 -2.26
C THR A 238 -13.08 -18.10 -3.28
N SER A 239 -13.47 -18.59 -4.46
CA SER A 239 -14.13 -17.77 -5.50
C SER A 239 -15.58 -17.40 -5.15
N ALA A 240 -16.14 -17.96 -4.07
CA ALA A 240 -17.51 -17.70 -3.64
C ALA A 240 -17.72 -16.24 -3.21
N SER A 241 -18.93 -15.71 -3.41
CA SER A 241 -19.35 -14.36 -3.00
C SER A 241 -18.85 -13.99 -1.60
N VAL A 242 -18.32 -12.78 -1.43
CA VAL A 242 -18.07 -12.22 -0.09
C VAL A 242 -19.40 -12.19 0.64
N ALA A 243 -19.49 -12.78 1.83
CA ALA A 243 -20.54 -12.39 2.75
C ALA A 243 -20.28 -10.92 3.09
N LEU A 244 -21.14 -10.01 2.60
CA LEU A 244 -20.98 -8.58 2.86
C LEU A 244 -20.80 -8.38 4.36
N PRO A 245 -19.75 -7.66 4.81
CA PRO A 245 -19.55 -7.39 6.22
C PRO A 245 -20.83 -6.78 6.80
N SER A 246 -21.35 -7.38 7.88
CA SER A 246 -22.50 -6.82 8.60
C SER A 246 -22.04 -5.59 9.39
N GLY A 247 -22.56 -4.40 9.06
CA GLY A 247 -22.30 -3.16 9.79
C GLY A 247 -21.62 -2.06 8.96
N PRO A 248 -21.54 -0.83 9.49
CA PRO A 248 -20.89 0.28 8.80
C PRO A 248 -19.41 -0.02 8.54
N ALA A 249 -18.86 0.55 7.46
CA ALA A 249 -17.44 0.40 7.15
C ALA A 249 -16.53 1.29 8.02
N PHE A 250 -17.10 2.29 8.69
CA PHE A 250 -16.38 3.35 9.37
C PHE A 250 -16.99 3.58 10.77
N SER A 251 -16.13 3.86 11.75
CA SER A 251 -16.61 4.30 13.07
C SER A 251 -17.12 5.75 12.99
N ARG A 252 -18.38 6.00 13.38
CA ARG A 252 -19.04 7.32 13.23
C ARG A 252 -18.57 8.42 14.22
N ARG A 253 -17.42 8.27 14.89
CA ARG A 253 -17.09 9.08 16.07
C ARG A 253 -15.91 10.05 15.91
N ARG A 254 -15.29 10.15 14.74
CA ARG A 254 -14.11 11.02 14.54
C ARG A 254 -14.23 11.83 13.25
N ALA A 255 -13.81 13.09 13.31
CA ALA A 255 -13.66 13.93 12.14
C ALA A 255 -12.51 13.39 11.27
N PHE A 256 -12.65 13.47 9.94
CA PHE A 256 -11.60 13.08 9.01
C PHE A 256 -10.42 14.05 9.10
N ARG A 257 -9.21 13.52 9.17
CA ARG A 257 -7.98 14.31 9.13
C ARG A 257 -7.73 14.80 7.70
N SER A 258 -7.03 15.93 7.57
CA SER A 258 -6.48 16.32 6.27
C SER A 258 -5.42 15.30 5.84
N ALA A 259 -5.17 15.20 4.54
CA ALA A 259 -4.17 14.29 4.01
C ALA A 259 -2.83 14.50 4.74
N ASN A 260 -2.22 13.41 5.20
CA ASN A 260 -1.05 13.37 6.08
C ASN A 260 0.05 14.31 5.56
N ARG A 261 0.10 15.55 6.09
CA ARG A 261 0.79 16.66 5.40
C ARG A 261 2.28 16.38 5.25
N ASP A 262 2.88 15.79 6.27
CA ASP A 262 4.32 15.50 6.35
C ASP A 262 4.82 14.62 5.18
N PHE A 263 3.98 13.71 4.67
CA PHE A 263 4.34 12.79 3.58
C PHE A 263 3.97 13.28 2.18
N LEU A 264 3.08 14.27 2.11
CA LEU A 264 2.39 14.67 0.89
C LEU A 264 2.75 16.11 0.47
N TYR A 265 3.28 16.90 1.41
CA TYR A 265 3.70 18.28 1.26
C TYR A 265 5.09 18.41 1.91
N PRO A 266 6.19 18.44 1.13
CA PRO A 266 7.51 18.76 1.66
C PRO A 266 7.61 20.20 2.16
#